data_AF-A0A6B2LG57-F1
#
_entry.id   AF-A0A6B2LG57-F1
#
_cell.length_a   1.000
_cell.length_b   1.000
_cell.length_c   1.000
_cell.angle_alpha   90.00
_cell.angle_beta   90.00
_cell.angle_gamma   90.00
#
_symmetry.space_group_name_H-M   'P 1'
#
loop_
_entity.id
_entity.type
_entity.pdbx_description
1 polymer ?
#
loop_
_entity_poly.entity_id
_entity_poly.type
_entity_poly.pdbx_seq_one_letter_code
_entity_poly.pdbx_strand_id
1 'polypeptide(L)'
;MPPTFLSTFHLILSTLSTLPTLQNLNQEVFSLPGYGPQGRIMLIHGANEGLMGYIKLSYPGKTSCFGCIGDLFPPPRVSAVDLLVYTPRTPEHCVEWVAVLEWDRAVPFGGPGTVRIDVHNPQHVQWCLEKAQERAKMFHIPTERLDAHLVQLVIGKHPPAFQAGYAFNAGLFSNETFKFVTECSSNLNDMDFFNSGEIYKINTVPNEYCAVCKGK
;
A
#
# COMPACT_ATOMS: atom_id res chain seq x y z
N MET A 1 8.65 1.97 18.44
CA MET A 1 7.63 1.78 19.49
C MET A 1 8.18 0.80 20.51
N PRO A 2 7.96 0.96 21.83
CA PRO A 2 8.41 -0.04 22.79
C PRO A 2 7.79 -1.40 22.46
N PRO A 3 8.56 -2.51 22.44
CA PRO A 3 8.03 -3.84 22.10
C PRO A 3 6.84 -4.28 22.96
N THR A 4 6.73 -3.74 24.18
CA THR A 4 5.67 -4.03 25.15
C THR A 4 4.37 -3.27 24.93
N PHE A 5 4.36 -2.25 24.07
CA PHE A 5 3.14 -1.46 23.83
C PHE A 5 2.05 -2.31 23.16
N LEU A 6 2.40 -3.01 22.07
CA LEU A 6 1.44 -3.82 21.33
C LEU A 6 0.88 -4.98 22.15
N SER A 7 1.64 -5.52 23.11
CA SER A 7 1.16 -6.59 24.00
C SER A 7 0.07 -6.16 24.99
N THR A 8 -0.20 -4.86 25.12
CA THR A 8 -1.29 -4.35 25.99
C THR A 8 -2.68 -4.46 25.35
N PHE A 9 -2.74 -4.73 24.04
CA PHE A 9 -3.99 -4.75 23.28
C PHE A 9 -4.46 -6.19 23.05
N HIS A 10 -5.78 -6.38 23.07
CA HIS A 10 -6.43 -7.64 22.67
C HIS A 10 -6.68 -7.71 21.15
N LEU A 11 -6.76 -6.54 20.51
CA LEU A 11 -7.06 -6.43 19.10
C LEU A 11 -6.24 -5.30 18.50
N ILE A 12 -5.63 -5.59 17.35
CA ILE A 12 -4.83 -4.64 16.57
C ILE A 12 -5.52 -4.51 15.22
N LEU A 13 -6.00 -3.30 14.93
CA LEU A 13 -6.61 -2.94 13.65
C LEU A 13 -5.61 -2.11 12.85
N SER A 14 -5.41 -2.45 11.57
CA SER A 14 -4.41 -1.79 10.74
C SER A 14 -4.93 -1.48 9.34
N THR A 15 -4.70 -0.25 8.87
CA THR A 15 -5.00 0.21 7.51
C THR A 15 -3.74 0.75 6.82
N LEU A 16 -2.58 0.20 7.17
CA LEU A 16 -1.29 0.61 6.61
C LEU A 16 -1.29 0.52 5.09
N SER A 17 -0.78 1.57 4.45
CA SER A 17 -0.86 1.76 3.00
C SER A 17 0.28 1.12 2.21
N THR A 18 1.31 0.59 2.86
CA THR A 18 2.46 -0.02 2.17
C THR A 18 2.75 -1.42 2.68
N LEU A 19 3.06 -2.33 1.75
CA LEU A 19 3.42 -3.71 2.08
C LEU A 19 4.62 -3.80 3.04
N PRO A 20 5.72 -3.05 2.87
CA PRO A 20 6.84 -3.11 3.82
C PRO A 20 6.43 -2.73 5.25
N THR A 21 5.63 -1.67 5.42
CA THR A 21 5.17 -1.29 6.77
C THR A 21 4.23 -2.35 7.36
N LEU A 22 3.37 -2.94 6.53
CA LEU A 22 2.49 -4.02 6.94
C LEU A 22 3.25 -5.29 7.32
N GLN A 23 4.29 -5.67 6.55
CA GLN A 23 5.16 -6.80 6.86
C GLN A 23 5.93 -6.60 8.16
N ASN A 24 6.40 -5.38 8.42
CA ASN A 24 7.03 -5.03 9.70
C ASN A 24 6.05 -5.16 10.87
N LEU A 25 4.84 -4.59 10.75
CA LEU A 25 3.79 -4.75 11.76
C LEU A 25 3.46 -6.23 11.98
N ASN A 26 3.32 -6.99 10.90
CA ASN A 26 3.06 -8.42 10.95
C ASN A 26 4.18 -9.15 11.71
N GLN A 27 5.44 -8.87 11.42
CA GLN A 27 6.57 -9.48 12.14
C GLN A 27 6.56 -9.12 13.64
N GLU A 28 6.29 -7.86 13.98
CA GLU A 28 6.20 -7.41 15.37
C GLU A 28 5.05 -8.13 16.10
N VAL A 29 3.84 -8.14 15.54
CA VAL A 29 2.67 -8.78 16.15
C VAL A 29 2.87 -10.29 16.29
N PHE A 30 3.42 -10.96 15.27
CA PHE A 30 3.74 -12.39 15.33
C PHE A 30 4.79 -12.73 16.40
N SER A 31 5.60 -11.76 16.83
CA SER A 31 6.60 -11.94 17.88
C SER A 31 6.05 -11.78 19.31
N LEU A 32 4.83 -11.24 19.48
CA LEU A 32 4.29 -10.92 20.80
C LEU A 32 3.95 -12.16 21.63
N PRO A 33 4.24 -12.15 22.94
CA PRO A 33 3.76 -13.17 23.86
C PRO A 33 2.23 -13.08 23.95
N GLY A 34 1.53 -14.20 23.69
CA GLY A 34 0.07 -14.25 23.69
C GLY A 34 -0.58 -13.94 22.34
N TYR A 35 0.18 -13.87 21.25
CA TYR A 35 -0.35 -13.99 19.90
C TYR A 35 -0.50 -15.49 19.54
N GLY A 36 -1.70 -15.95 19.16
CA GLY A 36 -1.97 -17.37 18.90
C GLY A 36 -3.46 -17.72 18.86
N PRO A 37 -3.85 -18.95 18.48
CA PRO A 37 -5.26 -19.39 18.48
C PRO A 37 -5.92 -19.36 19.87
N GLN A 38 -5.12 -19.56 20.91
CA GLN A 38 -5.49 -19.42 22.34
C GLN A 38 -4.99 -18.09 22.92
N GLY A 39 -4.34 -17.29 22.08
CA GLY A 39 -3.75 -16.01 22.43
C GLY A 39 -4.80 -14.92 22.50
N ARG A 40 -4.48 -13.87 23.25
CA ARG A 40 -5.37 -12.73 23.48
C ARG A 40 -5.31 -11.67 22.39
N ILE A 41 -4.34 -11.75 21.47
CA ILE A 41 -4.04 -10.69 20.50
C ILE A 41 -4.42 -11.16 19.10
N MET A 42 -5.28 -10.40 18.42
CA MET A 42 -5.63 -10.60 17.01
C MET A 42 -5.21 -9.43 16.13
N LEU A 43 -4.76 -9.72 14.91
CA LEU A 43 -4.50 -8.73 13.88
C LEU A 43 -5.59 -8.81 12.81
N ILE A 44 -6.34 -7.72 12.67
CA ILE A 44 -7.24 -7.47 11.55
C ILE A 44 -6.59 -6.37 10.72
N HIS A 45 -6.36 -6.65 9.46
CA HIS A 45 -5.84 -5.65 8.53
C HIS A 45 -6.76 -5.54 7.32
N GLY A 46 -6.86 -4.35 6.77
CA GLY A 46 -7.63 -4.12 5.56
C GLY A 46 -7.16 -2.88 4.84
N ALA A 47 -7.23 -2.94 3.52
CA ALA A 47 -6.78 -1.88 2.64
C ALA A 47 -7.71 -1.82 1.42
N ASN A 48 -7.76 -0.66 0.77
CA ASN A 48 -8.55 -0.47 -0.43
C ASN A 48 -7.88 0.52 -1.39
N GLU A 49 -8.02 0.26 -2.69
CA GLU A 49 -7.74 1.20 -3.76
C GLU A 49 -9.06 1.41 -4.53
N GLY A 50 -9.62 2.61 -4.38
CA GLY A 50 -10.96 2.93 -4.84
C GLY A 50 -12.04 2.01 -4.27
N LEU A 51 -12.77 1.32 -5.15
CA LEU A 51 -13.86 0.41 -4.81
C LEU A 51 -13.43 -1.07 -4.72
N MET A 52 -12.11 -1.32 -4.75
CA MET A 52 -11.53 -2.63 -4.52
C MET A 52 -10.75 -2.63 -3.23
N GLY A 53 -10.75 -3.73 -2.50
CA GLY A 53 -9.99 -3.85 -1.28
C GLY A 53 -10.15 -5.20 -0.63
N TYR A 54 -9.63 -5.33 0.59
CA TYR A 54 -9.77 -6.56 1.35
C TYR A 54 -9.75 -6.29 2.84
N ILE A 55 -10.27 -7.25 3.60
CA ILE A 55 -10.07 -7.41 5.03
C ILE A 55 -9.51 -8.81 5.28
N LYS A 56 -8.51 -8.92 6.13
CA LYS A 56 -7.85 -10.17 6.50
C LYS A 56 -7.71 -10.29 8.01
N LEU A 57 -8.11 -11.44 8.53
CA LEU A 57 -7.84 -11.86 9.91
C LEU A 57 -6.65 -12.80 9.91
N SER A 58 -5.59 -12.39 10.59
CA SER A 58 -4.40 -13.24 10.76
C SER A 58 -4.51 -14.04 12.05
N TYR A 59 -4.93 -15.29 11.92
CA TYR A 59 -4.91 -16.31 12.96
C TYR A 59 -3.61 -17.12 12.89
N PRO A 60 -2.76 -17.09 13.93
CA PRO A 60 -1.54 -17.89 13.95
C PRO A 60 -1.86 -19.38 13.90
N GLY A 61 -1.02 -20.18 13.23
CA GLY A 61 -1.22 -21.61 13.05
C GLY A 61 -2.42 -22.03 12.18
N LYS A 62 -3.28 -21.10 11.76
CA LYS A 62 -4.48 -21.39 10.95
C LYS A 62 -4.46 -20.72 9.58
N THR A 63 -4.17 -19.42 9.53
CA THR A 63 -4.19 -18.62 8.30
C THR A 63 -2.79 -18.14 7.95
N SER A 64 -2.53 -17.90 6.67
CA SER A 64 -1.25 -17.34 6.25
C SER A 64 -1.03 -15.92 6.81
N CYS A 65 0.22 -15.55 7.12
CA CYS A 65 0.57 -14.19 7.53
C CYS A 65 0.91 -13.31 6.30
N PHE A 66 1.10 -12.00 6.48
CA PHE A 66 1.49 -11.11 5.37
C PHE A 66 2.85 -11.44 4.75
N GLY A 67 3.71 -12.19 5.43
CA GLY A 67 4.93 -12.75 4.85
C GLY A 67 4.68 -13.94 3.91
N CYS A 68 3.57 -14.66 4.06
CA CYS A 68 3.19 -15.77 3.17
C CYS A 68 2.52 -15.28 1.89
N ILE A 69 1.75 -14.18 1.98
CA ILE A 69 0.94 -13.66 0.87
C ILE A 69 1.50 -12.37 0.28
N GLY A 70 2.76 -12.04 0.57
CA GLY A 70 3.42 -10.85 0.02
C GLY A 70 3.34 -10.79 -1.52
N ASP A 71 3.43 -11.94 -2.18
CA ASP A 71 3.37 -12.06 -3.64
C ASP A 71 1.97 -11.83 -4.22
N LEU A 72 0.90 -11.84 -3.40
CA LEU A 72 -0.45 -11.49 -3.86
C LEU A 72 -0.63 -9.98 -4.03
N PHE A 73 0.25 -9.18 -3.42
CA PHE A 73 0.20 -7.72 -3.56
C PHE A 73 0.79 -7.31 -4.90
N PRO A 74 0.19 -6.32 -5.59
CA PRO A 74 0.74 -5.84 -6.84
C PRO A 74 2.17 -5.31 -6.60
N PRO A 75 3.10 -5.58 -7.52
CA PRO A 75 4.44 -5.00 -7.43
C PRO A 75 4.32 -3.46 -7.46
N PRO A 76 5.28 -2.74 -6.85
CA PRO A 76 5.32 -1.29 -6.93
C PRO A 76 5.23 -0.84 -8.40
N ARG A 77 4.31 0.09 -8.69
CA ARG A 77 4.21 0.75 -9.99
C ARG A 77 5.46 1.64 -10.19
N VAL A 78 6.53 1.04 -10.70
CA VAL A 78 7.76 1.73 -11.11
C VAL A 78 8.08 1.30 -12.52
N SER A 79 8.12 2.27 -13.43
CA SER A 79 8.51 2.02 -14.81
C SER A 79 9.99 1.62 -14.90
N ALA A 80 10.32 0.72 -15.83
CA ALA A 80 11.71 0.38 -16.09
C ALA A 80 12.51 1.61 -16.53
N VAL A 81 13.75 1.74 -16.04
CA VAL A 81 14.61 2.90 -16.37
C VAL A 81 14.79 3.05 -17.89
N ASP A 82 15.01 1.94 -18.60
CA ASP A 82 15.16 1.95 -20.06
C ASP A 82 13.91 2.50 -20.78
N LEU A 83 12.72 2.18 -20.26
CA LEU A 83 11.46 2.71 -20.79
C LEU A 83 11.42 4.23 -20.63
N LEU A 84 11.80 4.75 -19.47
CA LEU A 84 11.80 6.19 -19.18
C LEU A 84 12.84 6.95 -20.01
N VAL A 85 14.03 6.35 -20.20
CA VAL A 85 15.17 6.97 -20.87
C VAL A 85 15.04 6.92 -22.39
N TYR A 86 14.62 5.80 -22.96
CA TYR A 86 14.73 5.59 -24.41
C TYR A 86 13.38 5.55 -25.13
N THR A 87 12.32 5.07 -24.49
CA THR A 87 11.03 4.86 -25.16
C THR A 87 9.82 5.20 -24.29
N PRO A 88 9.72 6.43 -23.74
CA PRO A 88 8.50 6.86 -23.05
C PRO A 88 7.33 6.83 -24.03
N ARG A 89 6.13 6.50 -23.54
CA ARG A 89 4.93 6.29 -24.38
C ARG A 89 3.73 7.10 -23.93
N THR A 90 3.71 7.52 -22.68
CA THR A 90 2.59 8.25 -22.09
C THR A 90 3.09 9.49 -21.34
N PRO A 91 2.23 10.49 -21.11
CA PRO A 91 2.50 11.62 -20.21
C PRO A 91 3.07 11.22 -18.85
N GLU A 92 2.53 10.15 -18.26
CA GLU A 92 2.96 9.62 -16.97
C GLU A 92 4.43 9.17 -17.00
N HIS A 93 4.89 8.53 -18.09
CA HIS A 93 6.31 8.18 -18.24
C HIS A 93 7.20 9.43 -18.30
N CYS A 94 6.72 10.53 -18.87
CA CYS A 94 7.49 11.78 -18.89
C CYS A 94 7.61 12.39 -17.49
N VAL A 95 6.53 12.39 -16.70
CA VAL A 95 6.56 12.84 -15.30
C VAL A 95 7.45 11.93 -14.45
N GLU A 96 7.32 10.61 -14.60
CA GLU A 96 8.13 9.64 -13.86
C GLU A 96 9.62 9.75 -14.20
N TRP A 97 9.96 9.99 -15.48
CA TRP A 97 11.34 10.29 -15.89
C TRP A 97 11.88 11.53 -15.15
N VAL A 98 11.07 12.58 -15.00
CA VAL A 98 11.50 13.76 -14.24
C VAL A 98 11.80 13.41 -12.79
N ALA A 99 10.90 12.67 -12.16
CA ALA A 99 10.99 12.35 -10.75
C ALA A 99 12.13 11.37 -10.42
N VAL A 100 12.41 10.41 -11.31
CA VAL A 100 13.39 9.34 -11.08
C VAL A 100 14.80 9.72 -11.55
N LEU A 101 14.92 10.58 -12.55
CA LEU A 101 16.21 10.86 -13.21
C LEU A 101 16.55 12.34 -13.28
N GLU A 102 15.64 13.17 -13.81
CA GLU A 102 15.96 14.56 -14.12
C GLU A 102 16.13 15.43 -12.87
N TRP A 103 15.34 15.19 -11.83
CA TRP A 103 15.41 15.94 -10.58
C TRP A 103 16.80 15.87 -9.94
N ASP A 104 17.34 14.66 -9.81
CA ASP A 104 18.67 14.42 -9.22
C ASP A 104 19.80 14.88 -10.15
N ARG A 105 19.56 14.90 -11.48
CA ARG A 105 20.54 15.39 -12.47
C ARG A 105 20.63 16.92 -12.49
N ALA A 106 19.50 17.61 -12.51
CA ALA A 106 19.42 19.05 -12.67
C ALA A 106 19.53 19.81 -11.34
N VAL A 107 19.20 19.15 -10.23
CA VAL A 107 19.28 19.66 -8.87
C VAL A 107 18.62 21.05 -8.70
N PRO A 108 17.35 21.20 -9.09
CA PRO A 108 16.75 22.52 -9.34
C PRO A 108 16.57 23.42 -8.11
N PHE A 109 16.55 22.86 -6.89
CA PHE A 109 16.26 23.59 -5.66
C PHE A 109 17.32 23.39 -4.56
N GLY A 110 18.52 22.89 -4.87
CA GLY A 110 19.54 22.64 -3.84
C GLY A 110 20.80 21.94 -4.34
N GLY A 111 21.49 21.22 -3.44
CA GLY A 111 22.59 20.32 -3.79
C GLY A 111 22.10 18.89 -4.07
N PRO A 112 22.90 18.02 -4.69
CA PRO A 112 22.51 16.64 -4.99
C PRO A 112 22.02 15.92 -3.73
N GLY A 113 20.81 15.38 -3.77
CA GLY A 113 20.20 14.65 -2.66
C GLY A 113 19.76 15.49 -1.45
N THR A 114 19.86 16.83 -1.48
CA THR A 114 19.48 17.68 -0.33
C THR A 114 17.99 18.00 -0.32
N VAL A 115 17.38 18.17 -1.49
CA VAL A 115 15.96 18.50 -1.61
C VAL A 115 15.24 17.41 -2.40
N ARG A 116 14.27 16.76 -1.75
CA ARG A 116 13.38 15.80 -2.41
C ARG A 116 12.18 16.54 -3.01
N ILE A 117 11.59 15.92 -4.03
CA ILE A 117 10.35 16.43 -4.63
C ILE A 117 9.27 16.45 -3.55
N ASP A 118 8.55 17.56 -3.48
CA ASP A 118 7.40 17.74 -2.61
C ASP A 118 6.20 18.05 -3.50
N VAL A 119 5.27 17.10 -3.60
CA VAL A 119 4.09 17.21 -4.45
C VAL A 119 3.08 18.24 -3.94
N HIS A 120 3.26 18.73 -2.72
CA HIS A 120 2.45 19.81 -2.15
C HIS A 120 3.12 21.18 -2.31
N ASN A 121 4.38 21.24 -2.73
CA ASN A 121 5.06 22.49 -3.04
C ASN A 121 4.78 22.91 -4.50
N PRO A 122 4.07 24.03 -4.74
CA PRO A 122 3.74 24.48 -6.09
C PRO A 122 4.96 24.69 -6.99
N GLN A 123 6.09 25.12 -6.44
CA GLN A 123 7.32 25.36 -7.22
C GLN A 123 7.93 24.04 -7.71
N HIS A 124 7.96 23.01 -6.85
CA HIS A 124 8.46 21.70 -7.22
C HIS A 124 7.58 21.07 -8.30
N VAL A 125 6.26 21.14 -8.12
CA VAL A 125 5.28 20.61 -9.08
C VAL A 125 5.38 21.33 -10.43
N GLN A 126 5.47 22.66 -10.42
CA GLN A 126 5.57 23.45 -11.64
C GLN A 126 6.86 23.14 -12.41
N TRP A 127 8.00 23.05 -11.73
CA TRP A 127 9.26 22.66 -12.36
C TRP A 127 9.18 21.26 -12.97
N CYS A 128 8.57 20.31 -12.25
CA CYS A 128 8.39 18.96 -12.78
C CYS A 128 7.50 18.93 -14.02
N LEU A 129 6.42 19.72 -14.01
CA LEU A 129 5.51 19.86 -15.15
C LEU A 129 6.24 20.38 -16.39
N GLU A 130 7.03 21.44 -16.24
CA GLU A 130 7.81 22.03 -17.34
C GLU A 130 8.77 21.01 -17.96
N LYS A 131 9.52 20.28 -17.13
CA LYS A 131 10.42 19.23 -17.61
C LYS A 131 9.71 18.05 -18.24
N ALA A 132 8.55 17.65 -17.72
CA ALA A 132 7.74 16.61 -18.32
C ALA A 132 7.20 17.05 -19.70
N GLN A 133 6.79 18.31 -19.85
CA GLN A 133 6.33 18.87 -21.12
C GLN A 133 7.47 18.98 -22.16
N GLU A 134 8.67 19.41 -21.76
CA GLU A 134 9.86 19.40 -22.62
C GLU A 134 10.15 17.98 -23.11
N ARG A 135 10.14 17.00 -22.19
CA ARG A 135 10.38 15.59 -22.49
C ARG A 135 9.33 15.01 -23.43
N ALA A 136 8.05 15.28 -23.18
CA ALA A 136 6.96 14.81 -24.02
C ALA A 136 7.07 15.32 -25.46
N LYS A 137 7.46 16.59 -25.64
CA LYS A 137 7.71 17.18 -26.97
C LYS A 137 8.83 16.46 -27.73
N MET A 138 9.92 16.09 -27.05
CA MET A 138 11.03 15.34 -27.67
C MET A 138 10.61 13.98 -28.23
N PHE A 139 9.64 13.32 -27.60
CA PHE A 139 9.14 12.00 -28.01
C PHE A 139 7.79 12.06 -28.75
N HIS A 140 7.34 13.26 -29.12
CA HIS A 140 6.05 13.48 -29.78
C HIS A 140 4.85 12.90 -29.01
N ILE A 141 4.89 12.94 -27.68
CA ILE A 141 3.82 12.51 -26.79
C ILE A 141 2.84 13.68 -26.58
N PRO A 142 1.51 13.48 -26.70
CA PRO A 142 0.52 14.52 -26.49
C PRO A 142 0.61 15.15 -25.09
N THR A 143 0.60 16.48 -25.02
CA THR A 143 0.76 17.23 -23.76
C THR A 143 -0.56 17.68 -23.14
N GLU A 144 -1.71 17.41 -23.78
CA GLU A 144 -3.04 17.90 -23.34
C GLU A 144 -3.39 17.48 -21.91
N ARG A 145 -2.92 16.31 -21.48
CA ARG A 145 -3.14 15.76 -20.14
C ARG A 145 -1.99 16.07 -19.16
N LEU A 146 -0.91 16.73 -19.60
CA LEU A 146 0.19 17.14 -18.73
C LEU A 146 -0.18 18.43 -18.00
N ASP A 147 -0.71 18.27 -16.80
CA ASP A 147 -1.01 19.35 -15.86
C ASP A 147 -0.40 19.08 -14.48
N ALA A 148 -0.52 20.06 -13.58
CA ALA A 148 -0.02 19.94 -12.20
C ALA A 148 -0.68 18.77 -11.44
N HIS A 149 -1.93 18.45 -11.76
CA HIS A 149 -2.66 17.36 -11.12
C HIS A 149 -2.07 16.00 -11.47
N LEU A 150 -1.76 15.76 -12.75
CA LEU A 150 -1.09 14.55 -13.20
C LEU A 150 0.29 14.40 -12.55
N VAL A 151 1.05 15.50 -12.43
CA VAL A 151 2.34 15.49 -11.73
C VAL A 151 2.21 15.02 -10.29
N GLN A 152 1.25 15.59 -9.55
CA GLN A 152 0.99 15.21 -8.17
C GLN A 152 0.56 13.75 -8.02
N LEU A 153 -0.27 13.24 -8.94
CA LEU A 153 -0.73 11.85 -8.92
C LEU A 153 0.42 10.88 -9.19
N VAL A 154 1.19 11.11 -10.25
CA VAL A 154 2.27 10.20 -10.67
C VAL A 154 3.39 10.17 -9.64
N ILE A 155 3.83 11.35 -9.16
CA ILE A 155 4.93 11.45 -8.18
C ILE A 155 4.45 11.02 -6.80
N GLY A 156 3.24 11.44 -6.40
CA GLY A 156 2.69 11.13 -5.09
C GLY A 156 2.31 9.67 -4.91
N LYS A 157 2.14 8.92 -6.02
CA LYS A 157 1.74 7.49 -6.03
C LYS A 157 0.48 7.21 -5.20
N HIS A 158 -0.38 8.21 -5.04
CA HIS A 158 -1.60 8.08 -4.25
C HIS A 158 -2.59 7.16 -4.99
N PRO A 159 -3.05 6.06 -4.36
CA PRO A 159 -4.12 5.26 -4.96
C PRO A 159 -5.39 6.10 -5.05
N PRO A 160 -6.28 5.82 -6.03
CA PRO A 160 -7.57 6.49 -6.11
C PRO A 160 -8.34 6.34 -4.79
N ALA A 161 -8.79 7.47 -4.22
CA ALA A 161 -9.48 7.53 -2.94
C ALA A 161 -10.98 7.79 -3.17
N PHE A 162 -11.83 6.81 -2.82
CA PHE A 162 -13.28 6.94 -2.89
C PHE A 162 -13.88 6.74 -1.50
N GLN A 163 -14.66 7.71 -1.02
CA GLN A 163 -15.27 7.67 0.31
C GLN A 163 -16.11 6.41 0.54
N ALA A 164 -16.81 5.94 -0.50
CA ALA A 164 -17.57 4.70 -0.46
C ALA A 164 -16.70 3.47 -0.16
N GLY A 165 -15.49 3.39 -0.74
CA GLY A 165 -14.55 2.29 -0.48
C GLY A 165 -14.05 2.29 0.96
N TYR A 166 -13.74 3.46 1.52
CA TYR A 166 -13.36 3.59 2.93
C TYR A 166 -14.50 3.23 3.88
N ALA A 167 -15.72 3.69 3.59
CA ALA A 167 -16.91 3.35 4.38
C ALA A 167 -17.18 1.83 4.36
N PHE A 168 -17.05 1.20 3.18
CA PHE A 168 -17.22 -0.24 3.04
C PHE A 168 -16.18 -1.02 3.84
N ASN A 169 -14.89 -0.69 3.69
CA ASN A 169 -13.81 -1.33 4.44
C ASN A 169 -13.96 -1.13 5.96
N ALA A 170 -14.31 0.09 6.41
CA ALA A 170 -14.59 0.38 7.81
C ALA A 170 -15.78 -0.42 8.37
N GLY A 171 -16.83 -0.62 7.56
CA GLY A 171 -17.97 -1.48 7.89
C GLY A 171 -17.55 -2.93 8.11
N LEU A 172 -16.73 -3.50 7.22
CA LEU A 172 -16.18 -4.84 7.38
C LEU A 172 -15.32 -4.95 8.65
N PHE A 173 -14.43 -3.97 8.89
CA PHE A 173 -13.62 -3.88 10.10
C PHE A 173 -14.45 -3.91 11.38
N SER A 174 -15.48 -3.06 11.42
CA SER A 174 -16.34 -2.90 12.58
C SER A 174 -17.12 -4.18 12.86
N ASN A 175 -17.64 -4.82 11.81
CA ASN A 175 -18.36 -6.08 11.91
C ASN A 175 -17.47 -7.20 12.47
N GLU A 176 -16.26 -7.36 11.95
CA GLU A 176 -15.35 -8.44 12.34
C GLU A 176 -14.75 -8.21 13.74
N THR A 177 -14.48 -6.95 14.07
CA THR A 177 -14.13 -6.54 15.42
C THR A 177 -15.26 -6.86 16.40
N PHE A 178 -16.50 -6.50 16.06
CA PHE A 178 -17.65 -6.74 16.93
C PHE A 178 -17.88 -8.24 17.17
N LYS A 179 -17.84 -9.05 16.11
CA LYS A 179 -17.94 -10.52 16.22
C LYS A 179 -16.83 -11.10 17.11
N PHE A 180 -15.59 -10.63 16.93
CA PHE A 180 -14.46 -11.12 17.70
C PHE A 180 -14.60 -10.79 19.19
N VAL A 181 -14.98 -9.56 19.52
CA VAL A 181 -15.07 -9.10 20.92
C VAL A 181 -16.28 -9.68 21.65
N THR A 182 -17.40 -9.89 20.95
CA THR A 182 -18.67 -10.32 21.57
C THR A 182 -18.96 -11.80 21.44
N GLU A 183 -18.22 -12.50 20.57
CA GLU A 183 -18.45 -13.91 20.21
C GLU A 183 -19.89 -14.19 19.73
N CYS A 184 -20.62 -13.16 19.25
CA CYS A 184 -22.02 -13.29 18.85
C CYS A 184 -22.21 -14.03 17.51
N SER A 185 -21.14 -14.20 16.73
CA SER A 185 -21.12 -14.90 15.45
C SER A 185 -19.70 -15.31 15.10
N SER A 186 -19.55 -16.20 14.13
CA SER A 186 -18.23 -16.59 13.62
C SER A 186 -17.58 -15.45 12.83
N ASN A 187 -16.32 -15.17 13.15
CA ASN A 187 -15.47 -14.30 12.35
C ASN A 187 -15.22 -14.87 10.95
N LEU A 188 -14.75 -14.01 10.05
CA LEU A 188 -14.23 -14.43 8.76
C LEU A 188 -13.05 -15.39 8.94
N ASN A 189 -12.95 -16.39 8.06
CA ASN A 189 -11.97 -17.46 8.21
C ASN A 189 -10.54 -17.03 7.92
N ASP A 190 -10.35 -16.17 6.92
CA ASP A 190 -9.03 -15.68 6.52
C ASP A 190 -9.08 -14.30 5.85
N MET A 191 -9.60 -14.19 4.62
CA MET A 191 -9.64 -12.93 3.89
C MET A 191 -10.90 -12.80 3.05
N ASP A 192 -11.55 -11.64 3.12
CA ASP A 192 -12.60 -11.25 2.18
C ASP A 192 -12.05 -10.12 1.29
N PHE A 193 -12.02 -10.35 -0.02
CA PHE A 193 -11.69 -9.34 -1.02
C PHE A 193 -12.98 -8.79 -1.62
N PHE A 194 -13.09 -7.48 -1.74
CA PHE A 194 -14.22 -6.83 -2.37
C PHE A 194 -13.82 -6.10 -3.64
N ASN A 195 -14.73 -6.10 -4.61
CA ASN A 195 -14.60 -5.31 -5.83
C ASN A 195 -15.99 -4.86 -6.28
N SER A 196 -16.21 -3.55 -6.27
CA SER A 196 -17.40 -2.91 -6.85
C SER A 196 -18.74 -3.50 -6.36
N GLY A 197 -18.81 -3.88 -5.08
CA GLY A 197 -20.04 -4.40 -4.44
C GLY A 197 -20.10 -5.93 -4.32
N GLU A 198 -19.20 -6.66 -4.96
CA GLU A 198 -19.08 -8.12 -4.78
C GLU A 198 -18.02 -8.45 -3.73
N ILE A 199 -18.24 -9.54 -2.98
CA ILE A 199 -17.31 -10.06 -1.97
C ILE A 199 -16.87 -11.46 -2.37
N TYR A 200 -15.55 -11.67 -2.39
CA TYR A 200 -14.86 -12.89 -2.72
C TYR A 200 -14.14 -13.41 -1.48
N LYS A 201 -14.48 -14.62 -1.05
CA LYS A 201 -13.84 -15.27 0.10
C LYS A 201 -12.57 -15.97 -0.34
N ILE A 202 -11.45 -15.62 0.26
CA ILE A 202 -10.14 -16.16 -0.06
C ILE A 202 -9.59 -16.84 1.20
N ASN A 203 -9.29 -18.14 1.06
CA ASN A 203 -8.61 -18.91 2.09
C ASN A 203 -7.20 -19.24 1.60
N THR A 204 -6.21 -18.82 2.39
CA THR A 204 -4.80 -18.95 2.11
C THR A 204 -4.17 -19.94 3.09
N VAL A 205 -3.17 -20.67 2.61
CA VAL A 205 -2.49 -21.69 3.40
C VAL A 205 -1.17 -21.11 3.90
N PRO A 206 -0.82 -21.25 5.20
CA PRO A 206 0.48 -20.88 5.71
C PRO A 206 1.61 -21.58 4.95
N ASN A 207 2.65 -20.83 4.56
CA ASN A 207 3.84 -21.42 3.96
C ASN A 207 4.70 -22.08 5.06
N GLU A 208 5.00 -23.36 4.91
CA GLU A 208 5.80 -24.16 5.86
C GLU A 208 7.24 -23.63 6.06
N TYR A 209 7.72 -22.82 5.11
CA TYR A 209 9.04 -22.19 5.14
C TYR A 209 8.98 -20.70 5.51
N CYS A 210 7.82 -20.17 5.89
CA CYS A 210 7.68 -18.75 6.22
C CYS A 210 8.54 -18.36 7.43
N ALA A 211 9.44 -17.40 7.27
CA ALA A 211 10.29 -16.91 8.36
C ALA A 211 9.50 -16.28 9.53
N VAL A 212 8.22 -15.91 9.32
CA VAL A 212 7.41 -15.22 10.32
C VAL A 212 6.47 -16.15 11.07
N CYS A 213 5.71 -17.00 10.37
CA CYS A 213 4.67 -17.82 10.99
C CYS A 213 5.01 -19.31 11.10
N LYS A 214 6.18 -19.77 10.62
CA LYS A 214 6.57 -21.17 10.75
C LYS A 214 6.66 -21.59 12.21
N GLY A 215 6.00 -22.69 12.56
CA GLY A 215 6.04 -23.28 13.90
C GLY A 215 5.28 -22.49 14.97
N LYS A 216 4.37 -21.60 14.56
CA LYS A 216 3.51 -20.78 15.43
C LYS A 216 2.04 -21.09 15.22
#